data_AF-A0A836VJI5-F1
#
_entry.id   AF-A0A836VJI5-F1
#
_cell.length_a   1.000
_cell.length_b   1.000
_cell.length_c   1.000
_cell.angle_alpha   90.00
_cell.angle_beta   90.00
_cell.angle_gamma   90.00
#
_symmetry.space_group_name_H-M   'P 1'
#
loop_
_entity.id
_entity.type
_entity.pdbx_description
1 polymer ?
#
loop_
_entity_poly.entity_id
_entity_poly.type
_entity_poly.pdbx_seq_one_letter_code
_entity_poly.pdbx_strand_id
1 'polypeptide(L)'
;MHYRVIQLTVNYEGIDMATPIYDKSNPSSIEEFGQRLRGNTLRKKPGVGEITREDLDATEGVKSKGKFGTLMEVYYDIHPGNEACSPDFKDASVELKTNALNKIKKGFSAKERLSLGMIDYHEIIYESFETSCFMKKNKTLMLISRLYRENGVLVDAPIKFAQLIDFSELPPTDQEIIKEDWTSISNKITRGQAHLLSGSDTKYLEASTKGAVGANRVSQPNNDALARPRGFALKAGFVTSVVNRYLKGDLEFVEPDAPLAITDASEIEEKGFDAIIIERFDSFVRLNVEEIEARL
;
A
#
# COMPACT_ATOMS: atom_id res chain seq x y z
N MET A 1 51.41 -43.97 -13.08
CA MET A 1 51.20 -42.89 -14.07
C MET A 1 50.30 -43.46 -15.15
N HIS A 2 49.04 -43.09 -15.36
CA HIS A 2 48.32 -41.84 -15.16
C HIS A 2 46.89 -42.15 -14.71
N TYR A 3 46.40 -41.41 -13.69
CA TYR A 3 44.97 -41.34 -13.39
C TYR A 3 44.29 -40.54 -14.50
N ARG A 4 43.35 -41.14 -15.23
CA ARG A 4 42.40 -40.38 -16.06
C ARG A 4 41.23 -40.01 -15.16
N VAL A 5 41.24 -38.77 -14.69
CA VAL A 5 40.06 -38.11 -14.11
C VAL A 5 39.01 -38.02 -15.21
N ILE A 6 37.90 -38.75 -15.04
CA ILE A 6 36.70 -38.56 -15.85
C ILE A 6 36.09 -37.25 -15.35
N GLN A 7 36.34 -36.15 -16.07
CA GLN A 7 35.53 -34.95 -15.90
C GLN A 7 34.12 -35.28 -16.38
N LEU A 8 33.19 -35.33 -15.43
CA LEU A 8 31.75 -35.24 -15.70
C LEU A 8 31.49 -33.86 -16.28
N THR A 9 31.45 -33.75 -17.59
CA THR A 9 30.86 -32.61 -18.30
C THR A 9 29.35 -32.70 -18.07
N VAL A 10 28.85 -31.99 -17.06
CA VAL A 10 27.42 -31.66 -16.99
C VAL A 10 27.21 -30.49 -17.94
N ASN A 11 26.81 -30.80 -19.17
CA ASN A 11 26.26 -29.83 -20.10
C ASN A 11 24.91 -29.36 -19.52
N TYR A 12 24.89 -28.19 -18.88
CA TYR A 12 23.66 -27.42 -18.76
C TYR A 12 23.42 -26.77 -20.13
N GLU A 13 22.75 -27.50 -21.00
CA GLU A 13 22.27 -26.98 -22.28
C GLU A 13 21.36 -25.78 -22.03
N GLY A 14 21.57 -24.76 -22.85
CA GLY A 14 20.99 -23.43 -22.74
C GLY A 14 19.48 -23.43 -22.64
N ILE A 15 18.99 -22.81 -21.58
CA ILE A 15 17.83 -21.95 -21.71
C ILE A 15 18.40 -20.56 -21.96
N ASP A 16 18.30 -20.10 -23.21
CA ASP A 16 18.36 -18.67 -23.50
C ASP A 16 17.13 -18.03 -22.83
N MET A 17 17.24 -17.74 -21.53
CA MET A 17 16.28 -16.87 -20.86
C MET A 17 16.70 -15.45 -21.21
N ALA A 18 16.35 -15.01 -22.42
CA ALA A 18 16.36 -13.59 -22.74
C ALA A 18 15.71 -12.85 -21.56
N THR A 19 16.47 -11.94 -20.94
CA THR A 19 15.99 -11.17 -19.80
C THR A 19 14.65 -10.58 -20.18
N PRO A 20 13.57 -10.85 -19.43
CA PRO A 20 12.25 -10.40 -19.80
C PRO A 20 12.25 -8.87 -19.78
N ILE A 21 11.66 -8.25 -20.79
CA ILE A 21 11.71 -6.79 -21.01
C ILE A 21 10.31 -6.21 -20.82
N TYR A 22 10.24 -4.97 -20.35
CA TYR A 22 9.01 -4.16 -20.31
C TYR A 22 9.35 -2.69 -20.53
N ASP A 23 8.35 -1.89 -20.89
CA ASP A 23 8.50 -0.44 -21.04
C ASP A 23 8.19 0.26 -19.72
N LYS A 24 9.24 0.78 -19.07
CA LYS A 24 9.14 1.50 -17.79
C LYS A 24 8.42 2.86 -17.86
N SER A 25 8.15 3.36 -19.06
CA SER A 25 7.40 4.60 -19.29
C SER A 25 5.90 4.36 -19.54
N ASN A 26 5.49 3.10 -19.69
CA ASN A 26 4.12 2.73 -19.99
C ASN A 26 3.48 1.96 -18.81
N PRO A 27 2.49 2.56 -18.12
CA PRO A 27 1.78 1.90 -17.01
C PRO A 27 1.26 0.50 -17.35
N SER A 28 0.65 0.31 -18.51
CA SER A 28 0.12 -1.00 -18.92
C SER A 28 1.24 -2.03 -19.12
N SER A 29 2.39 -1.61 -19.66
CA SER A 29 3.54 -2.53 -19.80
C SER A 29 4.13 -2.93 -18.44
N ILE A 30 4.21 -1.99 -17.48
CA ILE A 30 4.61 -2.26 -16.09
C ILE A 30 3.64 -3.27 -15.44
N GLU A 31 2.35 -3.06 -15.64
CA GLU A 31 1.31 -3.92 -15.11
C GLU A 31 1.42 -5.34 -15.67
N GLU A 32 1.38 -5.49 -17.00
CA GLU A 32 1.51 -6.78 -17.69
C GLU A 32 2.75 -7.55 -17.23
N PHE A 33 3.87 -6.86 -17.06
CA PHE A 33 5.10 -7.47 -16.55
C PHE A 33 4.97 -7.99 -15.12
N GLY A 34 4.28 -7.27 -14.24
CA GLY A 34 3.98 -7.74 -12.88
C GLY A 34 2.92 -8.83 -12.85
N GLN A 35 1.96 -8.82 -13.77
CA GLN A 35 0.90 -9.83 -13.88
C GLN A 35 1.46 -11.24 -14.13
N ARG A 36 2.65 -11.35 -14.74
CA ARG A 36 3.41 -12.61 -14.87
C ARG A 36 3.61 -13.33 -13.53
N LEU A 37 3.67 -12.58 -12.42
CA LEU A 37 3.84 -13.11 -11.07
C LEU A 37 2.54 -13.66 -10.46
N ARG A 38 1.35 -13.28 -10.97
CA ARG A 38 0.07 -13.75 -10.41
C ARG A 38 -0.01 -15.28 -10.47
N GLY A 39 -0.33 -15.89 -9.33
CA GLY A 39 -0.40 -17.34 -9.21
C GLY A 39 0.97 -18.04 -9.17
N ASN A 40 2.07 -17.31 -9.29
CA ASN A 40 3.45 -17.81 -9.33
C ASN A 40 4.26 -17.29 -8.13
N THR A 41 5.56 -17.52 -8.18
CA THR A 41 6.56 -17.03 -7.21
C THR A 41 7.67 -16.32 -7.96
N LEU A 42 8.42 -15.45 -7.27
CA LEU A 42 9.56 -14.75 -7.86
C LEU A 42 10.64 -15.74 -8.35
N ARG A 43 10.82 -16.87 -7.65
CA ARG A 43 11.73 -17.94 -8.09
C ARG A 43 11.37 -18.53 -9.46
N LYS A 44 10.07 -18.68 -9.75
CA LYS A 44 9.58 -19.29 -11.00
C LYS A 44 9.51 -18.31 -12.16
N LYS A 45 9.39 -17.02 -11.86
CA LYS A 45 9.23 -15.93 -12.84
C LYS A 45 10.22 -14.83 -12.47
N PRO A 46 11.49 -14.95 -12.88
CA PRO A 46 12.47 -13.91 -12.65
C PRO A 46 12.12 -12.63 -13.44
N GLY A 47 12.63 -11.52 -12.92
CA GLY A 47 12.46 -10.19 -13.47
C GLY A 47 13.65 -9.77 -14.34
N VAL A 48 13.86 -8.46 -14.43
CA VAL A 48 14.97 -7.84 -15.16
C VAL A 48 16.28 -7.98 -14.38
N GLY A 49 16.27 -7.61 -13.10
CA GLY A 49 17.45 -7.64 -12.24
C GLY A 49 17.79 -9.04 -11.73
N GLU A 50 19.08 -9.23 -11.43
CA GLU A 50 19.59 -10.47 -10.84
C GLU A 50 19.33 -10.51 -9.34
N ILE A 51 18.68 -11.58 -8.87
CA ILE A 51 18.46 -11.84 -7.45
C ILE A 51 19.72 -12.49 -6.88
N THR A 52 20.32 -11.87 -5.87
CA THR A 52 21.55 -12.38 -5.27
C THR A 52 21.31 -13.70 -4.50
N ARG A 53 22.38 -14.46 -4.25
CA ARG A 53 22.27 -15.70 -3.43
C ARG A 53 21.72 -15.44 -2.03
N GLU A 54 22.09 -14.33 -1.41
CA GLU A 54 21.56 -13.93 -0.09
C GLU A 54 20.05 -13.68 -0.15
N ASP A 55 19.59 -13.05 -1.23
CA ASP A 55 18.17 -12.74 -1.45
C ASP A 55 17.31 -13.99 -1.70
N LEU A 56 17.89 -15.03 -2.32
CA LEU A 56 17.21 -16.30 -2.59
C LEU A 56 16.85 -17.08 -1.31
N ASP A 57 17.61 -16.85 -0.23
CA ASP A 57 17.43 -17.50 1.07
C ASP A 57 16.78 -16.57 2.11
N ALA A 58 16.44 -15.34 1.72
CA ALA A 58 15.81 -14.38 2.63
C ALA A 58 14.44 -14.89 3.11
N THR A 59 14.31 -15.09 4.42
CA THR A 59 13.08 -15.54 5.06
C THR A 59 12.31 -14.40 5.70
N GLU A 60 11.00 -14.56 5.82
CA GLU A 60 10.12 -13.69 6.60
C GLU A 60 10.61 -13.55 8.06
N GLY A 61 10.73 -12.31 8.53
CA GLY A 61 11.06 -12.01 9.92
C GLY A 61 11.32 -10.53 10.17
N VAL A 62 11.57 -10.17 11.43
CA VAL A 62 11.84 -8.77 11.82
C VAL A 62 13.05 -8.18 11.08
N LYS A 63 14.08 -9.01 10.84
CA LYS A 63 15.29 -8.61 10.11
C LYS A 63 15.07 -8.42 8.60
N SER A 64 13.99 -8.97 8.05
CA SER A 64 13.67 -8.89 6.62
C SER A 64 12.53 -7.91 6.33
N LYS A 65 12.16 -7.05 7.30
CA LYS A 65 11.09 -6.06 7.10
C LYS A 65 11.43 -5.15 5.92
N GLY A 66 10.53 -5.08 4.94
CA GLY A 66 10.75 -4.33 3.69
C GLY A 66 11.56 -5.07 2.62
N LYS A 67 12.16 -6.22 2.93
CA LYS A 67 13.02 -6.97 1.98
C LYS A 67 12.28 -7.43 0.73
N PHE A 68 11.00 -7.77 0.86
CA PHE A 68 10.19 -8.12 -0.32
C PHE A 68 9.94 -6.93 -1.25
N GLY A 69 9.87 -5.70 -0.71
CA GLY A 69 9.85 -4.48 -1.52
C GLY A 69 11.12 -4.36 -2.36
N THR A 70 12.29 -4.50 -1.71
CA THR A 70 13.60 -4.51 -2.39
C THR A 70 13.70 -5.61 -3.45
N LEU A 71 13.16 -6.81 -3.19
CA LEU A 71 13.10 -7.87 -4.19
C LEU A 71 12.26 -7.48 -5.42
N MET A 72 11.17 -6.73 -5.23
CA MET A 72 10.36 -6.24 -6.35
C MET A 72 11.03 -5.08 -7.08
N GLU A 73 11.78 -4.21 -6.38
CA GLU A 73 12.65 -3.21 -7.03
C GLU A 73 13.66 -3.89 -7.95
N VAL A 74 14.32 -4.96 -7.48
CA VAL A 74 15.22 -5.78 -8.31
C VAL A 74 14.48 -6.46 -9.46
N TYR A 75 13.28 -7.00 -9.22
CA TYR A 75 12.47 -7.63 -10.28
C TYR A 75 12.18 -6.67 -11.44
N TYR A 76 11.97 -5.39 -11.15
CA TYR A 76 11.74 -4.35 -12.16
C TYR A 76 13.02 -3.59 -12.57
N ASP A 77 14.18 -3.88 -12.00
CA ASP A 77 15.40 -3.07 -12.20
C ASP A 77 15.19 -1.58 -11.87
N ILE A 78 14.51 -1.31 -10.75
CA ILE A 78 14.31 0.04 -10.23
C ILE A 78 15.53 0.44 -9.40
N HIS A 79 16.00 1.65 -9.62
CA HIS A 79 17.02 2.29 -8.80
C HIS A 79 16.42 3.53 -8.14
N PRO A 80 15.94 3.42 -6.88
CA PRO A 80 15.31 4.52 -6.20
C PRO A 80 16.24 5.74 -6.14
N GLY A 81 15.75 6.88 -6.62
CA GLY A 81 16.44 8.15 -6.50
C GLY A 81 16.19 8.84 -5.16
N ASN A 82 16.92 9.92 -4.90
CA ASN A 82 16.71 10.78 -3.72
C ASN A 82 15.73 11.93 -3.98
N GLU A 83 15.03 11.91 -5.10
CA GLU A 83 14.08 12.96 -5.46
C GLU A 83 12.81 12.83 -4.60
N ALA A 84 12.53 13.87 -3.82
CA ALA A 84 11.31 13.94 -3.02
C ALA A 84 10.07 13.87 -3.92
N CYS A 85 9.00 13.23 -3.43
CA CYS A 85 7.70 13.17 -4.12
C CYS A 85 7.70 12.50 -5.50
N SER A 86 8.78 11.79 -5.83
CA SER A 86 8.93 11.08 -7.10
C SER A 86 8.48 9.62 -6.96
N PRO A 87 7.63 9.12 -7.88
CA PRO A 87 7.31 7.69 -7.98
C PRO A 87 8.54 6.85 -8.38
N ASP A 88 8.49 5.55 -8.07
CA ASP A 88 9.52 4.59 -8.50
C ASP A 88 9.70 4.52 -10.02
N PHE A 89 8.59 4.52 -10.79
CA PHE A 89 8.58 4.62 -12.25
C PHE A 89 8.23 6.04 -12.68
N LYS A 90 9.22 6.93 -12.66
CA LYS A 90 9.03 8.38 -12.91
C LYS A 90 8.30 8.69 -14.23
N ASP A 91 8.75 8.08 -15.33
CA ASP A 91 8.24 8.36 -16.67
C ASP A 91 6.79 7.88 -16.85
N ALA A 92 6.37 6.88 -16.06
CA ALA A 92 5.00 6.36 -16.05
C ALA A 92 4.13 6.99 -14.95
N SER A 93 4.70 7.78 -14.04
CA SER A 93 4.04 8.25 -12.81
C SER A 93 3.44 7.12 -11.94
N VAL A 94 4.13 5.97 -11.85
CA VAL A 94 3.67 4.79 -11.08
C VAL A 94 4.61 4.53 -9.91
N GLU A 95 4.04 4.27 -8.74
CA GLU A 95 4.79 3.89 -7.53
C GLU A 95 4.64 2.39 -7.24
N LEU A 96 5.75 1.71 -6.94
CA LEU A 96 5.74 0.29 -6.62
C LEU A 96 5.45 0.11 -5.12
N LYS A 97 4.38 -0.62 -4.81
CA LYS A 97 4.05 -0.99 -3.43
C LYS A 97 3.91 -2.49 -3.29
N THR A 98 4.34 -2.99 -2.14
CA THR A 98 4.18 -4.40 -1.79
C THR A 98 3.53 -4.56 -0.43
N ASN A 99 2.79 -5.66 -0.27
CA ASN A 99 2.24 -6.05 1.03
C ASN A 99 2.10 -7.58 1.15
N ALA A 100 1.92 -8.03 2.38
CA ALA A 100 1.60 -9.42 2.68
C ALA A 100 0.10 -9.60 2.96
N LEU A 101 -0.45 -10.73 2.53
CA LEU A 101 -1.83 -11.14 2.72
C LEU A 101 -1.92 -12.40 3.58
N ASN A 102 -2.86 -12.44 4.50
CA ASN A 102 -3.30 -13.67 5.13
C ASN A 102 -4.48 -14.25 4.33
N LYS A 103 -4.49 -15.57 4.15
CA LYS A 103 -5.66 -16.27 3.60
C LYS A 103 -6.74 -16.37 4.68
N ILE A 104 -7.96 -15.99 4.35
CA ILE A 104 -9.13 -16.13 5.24
C ILE A 104 -10.18 -17.02 4.55
N LYS A 105 -11.31 -17.30 5.24
CA LYS A 105 -12.37 -18.17 4.71
C LYS A 105 -12.93 -17.65 3.37
N LYS A 106 -13.17 -16.33 3.28
CA LYS A 106 -13.67 -15.65 2.08
C LYS A 106 -12.63 -14.62 1.61
N GLY A 107 -11.72 -15.02 0.71
CA GLY A 107 -10.71 -14.13 0.14
C GLY A 107 -9.46 -13.96 1.02
N PHE A 108 -8.99 -12.72 1.12
CA PHE A 108 -7.72 -12.38 1.78
C PHE A 108 -7.89 -11.22 2.75
N SER A 109 -6.97 -11.09 3.71
CA SER A 109 -6.82 -9.89 4.53
C SER A 109 -5.39 -9.36 4.43
N ALA A 110 -5.23 -8.05 4.31
CA ALA A 110 -3.92 -7.42 4.39
C ALA A 110 -3.36 -7.62 5.81
N LYS A 111 -2.12 -8.13 5.89
CA LYS A 111 -1.46 -8.40 7.18
C LYS A 111 -1.11 -7.11 7.92
N GLU A 112 -0.83 -6.06 7.17
CA GLU A 112 -0.37 -4.78 7.69
C GLU A 112 -0.88 -3.63 6.82
N ARG A 113 -0.73 -2.42 7.33
CA ARG A 113 -0.97 -1.16 6.60
C ARG A 113 -0.04 -1.05 5.40
N LEU A 114 -0.47 -0.40 4.32
CA LEU A 114 0.37 -0.13 3.16
C LEU A 114 1.08 1.21 3.33
N SER A 115 2.42 1.21 3.46
CA SER A 115 3.20 2.43 3.62
C SER A 115 3.30 3.22 2.30
N LEU A 116 3.04 4.53 2.34
CA LEU A 116 2.98 5.38 1.14
C LEU A 116 4.13 6.39 1.03
N GLY A 117 4.63 6.93 2.14
CA GLY A 117 5.77 7.85 2.13
C GLY A 117 5.90 8.60 3.45
N MET A 118 7.02 9.29 3.66
CA MET A 118 7.17 10.18 4.82
C MET A 118 6.28 11.41 4.67
N ILE A 119 5.80 11.95 5.78
CA ILE A 119 5.12 13.26 5.82
C ILE A 119 6.19 14.30 6.13
N ASP A 120 6.39 15.25 5.22
CA ASP A 120 7.16 16.44 5.51
C ASP A 120 6.24 17.45 6.20
N TYR A 121 6.48 17.68 7.49
CA TYR A 121 5.63 18.57 8.28
C TYR A 121 5.73 20.04 7.87
N HIS A 122 6.87 20.47 7.32
CA HIS A 122 7.06 21.86 6.92
C HIS A 122 6.54 22.13 5.51
N GLU A 123 6.60 21.14 4.63
CA GLU A 123 6.09 21.31 3.26
C GLU A 123 4.58 21.13 3.15
N ILE A 124 3.98 20.17 3.89
CA ILE A 124 2.56 19.82 3.74
C ILE A 124 1.59 21.00 3.97
N ILE A 125 1.99 22.00 4.77
CA ILE A 125 1.15 23.18 5.06
C ILE A 125 0.98 24.11 3.85
N TYR A 126 1.81 23.93 2.82
CA TYR A 126 1.77 24.67 1.56
C TYR A 126 1.15 23.87 0.42
N GLU A 127 0.70 22.63 0.68
CA GLU A 127 0.14 21.74 -0.32
C GLU A 127 -1.40 21.79 -0.34
N SER A 128 -2.00 21.54 -1.51
CA SER A 128 -3.38 21.04 -1.60
C SER A 128 -3.37 19.53 -1.77
N PHE A 129 -4.49 18.86 -1.50
CA PHE A 129 -4.59 17.40 -1.70
C PHE A 129 -4.15 17.02 -3.13
N GLU A 130 -4.73 17.67 -4.14
CA GLU A 130 -4.54 17.35 -5.56
C GLU A 130 -3.10 17.58 -6.05
N THR A 131 -2.38 18.53 -5.46
CA THR A 131 -1.01 18.91 -5.87
C THR A 131 0.08 18.43 -4.90
N SER A 132 -0.33 17.76 -3.82
CA SER A 132 0.54 17.28 -2.75
C SER A 132 1.59 16.29 -3.22
N CYS A 133 2.69 16.22 -2.47
CA CYS A 133 3.66 15.14 -2.55
C CYS A 133 3.00 13.76 -2.46
N PHE A 134 1.96 13.65 -1.62
CA PHE A 134 1.16 12.43 -1.47
C PHE A 134 0.52 12.02 -2.80
N MET A 135 -0.22 12.90 -3.48
CA MET A 135 -0.89 12.58 -4.74
C MET A 135 0.09 12.37 -5.88
N LYS A 136 1.14 13.19 -5.99
CA LYS A 136 2.20 13.00 -7.00
C LYS A 136 2.81 11.60 -6.96
N LYS A 137 2.99 11.06 -5.74
CA LYS A 137 3.62 9.77 -5.53
C LYS A 137 2.63 8.59 -5.51
N ASN A 138 1.40 8.78 -5.03
CA ASN A 138 0.50 7.67 -4.71
C ASN A 138 -0.79 7.65 -5.52
N LYS A 139 -0.92 8.50 -6.55
CA LYS A 139 -2.09 8.49 -7.45
C LYS A 139 -2.24 7.14 -8.15
N THR A 140 -1.16 6.57 -8.66
CA THR A 140 -1.18 5.29 -9.38
C THR A 140 -0.15 4.35 -8.76
N LEU A 141 -0.63 3.24 -8.19
CA LEU A 141 0.20 2.27 -7.47
C LEU A 141 0.28 0.96 -8.25
N MET A 142 1.48 0.46 -8.54
CA MET A 142 1.68 -0.95 -8.86
C MET A 142 1.73 -1.74 -7.55
N LEU A 143 0.59 -2.36 -7.17
CA LEU A 143 0.49 -3.13 -5.93
C LEU A 143 0.74 -4.61 -6.19
N ILE A 144 1.76 -5.16 -5.53
CA ILE A 144 2.09 -6.59 -5.55
C ILE A 144 1.90 -7.20 -4.16
N SER A 145 0.96 -8.13 -4.05
CA SER A 145 0.62 -8.78 -2.78
C SER A 145 0.93 -10.27 -2.81
N ARG A 146 1.74 -10.71 -1.84
CA ARG A 146 2.08 -12.12 -1.63
C ARG A 146 1.34 -12.72 -0.44
N LEU A 147 1.23 -14.04 -0.40
CA LEU A 147 0.80 -14.73 0.82
C LEU A 147 1.89 -14.63 1.90
N TYR A 148 1.45 -14.30 3.11
CA TYR A 148 2.26 -14.40 4.30
C TYR A 148 2.44 -15.86 4.72
N ARG A 149 3.67 -16.22 5.07
CA ARG A 149 4.00 -17.47 5.75
C ARG A 149 5.09 -17.21 6.76
N GLU A 150 4.85 -17.55 8.01
CA GLU A 150 5.85 -17.44 9.07
C GLU A 150 7.09 -18.28 8.71
N ASN A 151 8.27 -17.67 8.84
CA ASN A 151 9.57 -18.24 8.46
C ASN A 151 9.64 -18.75 7.00
N GLY A 152 8.75 -18.28 6.12
CA GLY A 152 8.75 -18.64 4.71
C GLY A 152 9.84 -17.89 3.93
N VAL A 153 10.45 -18.56 2.96
CA VAL A 153 11.38 -17.94 2.01
C VAL A 153 10.61 -16.97 1.10
N LEU A 154 11.07 -15.71 1.02
CA LEU A 154 10.34 -14.62 0.37
C LEU A 154 10.18 -14.84 -1.13
N VAL A 155 11.21 -15.35 -1.82
CA VAL A 155 11.16 -15.59 -3.27
C VAL A 155 10.24 -16.76 -3.66
N ASP A 156 9.87 -17.59 -2.67
CA ASP A 156 8.95 -18.72 -2.81
C ASP A 156 7.52 -18.38 -2.34
N ALA A 157 7.29 -17.17 -1.85
CA ALA A 157 5.96 -16.75 -1.43
C ALA A 157 5.02 -16.60 -2.65
N PRO A 158 3.86 -17.28 -2.66
CA PRO A 158 2.93 -17.16 -3.77
C PRO A 158 2.37 -15.74 -3.88
N ILE A 159 2.47 -15.16 -5.08
CA ILE A 159 1.90 -13.85 -5.38
C ILE A 159 0.45 -14.02 -5.83
N LYS A 160 -0.46 -13.30 -5.16
CA LYS A 160 -1.91 -13.40 -5.38
C LYS A 160 -2.48 -12.17 -6.08
N PHE A 161 -1.80 -11.05 -5.97
CA PHE A 161 -2.23 -9.78 -6.53
C PHE A 161 -1.04 -9.08 -7.16
N ALA A 162 -1.20 -8.54 -8.36
CA ALA A 162 -0.22 -7.72 -9.06
C ALA A 162 -0.97 -6.86 -10.09
N GLN A 163 -1.38 -5.66 -9.68
CA GLN A 163 -2.25 -4.76 -10.45
C GLN A 163 -1.86 -3.31 -10.25
N LEU A 164 -2.14 -2.50 -11.27
CA LEU A 164 -2.26 -1.08 -11.08
C LEU A 164 -3.54 -0.77 -10.30
N ILE A 165 -3.42 0.18 -9.38
CA ILE A 165 -4.53 0.77 -8.66
C ILE A 165 -4.40 2.27 -8.89
N ASP A 166 -5.32 2.84 -9.65
CA ASP A 166 -5.43 4.28 -9.82
C ASP A 166 -6.44 4.84 -8.81
N PHE A 167 -6.04 5.88 -8.08
CA PHE A 167 -6.90 6.58 -7.14
C PHE A 167 -8.21 7.04 -7.79
N SER A 168 -8.16 7.48 -9.05
CA SER A 168 -9.34 7.97 -9.78
C SER A 168 -10.34 6.87 -10.17
N GLU A 169 -9.92 5.60 -10.12
CA GLU A 169 -10.77 4.43 -10.38
C GLU A 169 -11.38 3.85 -9.09
N LEU A 170 -10.96 4.32 -7.91
CA LEU A 170 -11.59 3.93 -6.66
C LEU A 170 -13.03 4.47 -6.60
N PRO A 171 -13.94 3.82 -5.86
CA PRO A 171 -15.27 4.37 -5.64
C PRO A 171 -15.21 5.82 -5.15
N PRO A 172 -16.09 6.72 -5.63
CA PRO A 172 -16.05 8.14 -5.27
C PRO A 172 -16.08 8.38 -3.76
N THR A 173 -16.81 7.57 -3.00
CA THR A 173 -16.83 7.65 -1.53
C THR A 173 -15.47 7.34 -0.91
N ASP A 174 -14.71 6.40 -1.46
CA ASP A 174 -13.35 6.10 -1.00
C ASP A 174 -12.39 7.25 -1.32
N GLN A 175 -12.55 7.90 -2.48
CA GLN A 175 -11.76 9.06 -2.87
C GLN A 175 -11.97 10.22 -1.89
N GLU A 176 -13.23 10.54 -1.56
CA GLU A 176 -13.56 11.62 -0.62
C GLU A 176 -13.09 11.33 0.80
N ILE A 177 -13.20 10.09 1.28
CA ILE A 177 -12.68 9.72 2.61
C ILE A 177 -11.16 9.88 2.68
N ILE A 178 -10.42 9.48 1.64
CA ILE A 178 -8.95 9.65 1.59
C ILE A 178 -8.58 11.14 1.57
N LYS A 179 -9.33 11.96 0.82
CA LYS A 179 -9.14 13.41 0.77
C LYS A 179 -9.43 14.08 2.12
N GLU A 180 -10.53 13.70 2.78
CA GLU A 180 -10.88 14.15 4.13
C GLU A 180 -9.78 13.79 5.13
N ASP A 181 -9.29 12.55 5.10
CA ASP A 181 -8.23 12.08 5.97
C ASP A 181 -6.91 12.84 5.78
N TRP A 182 -6.49 13.05 4.52
CA TRP A 182 -5.30 13.84 4.22
C TRP A 182 -5.46 15.28 4.72
N THR A 183 -6.63 15.87 4.49
CA THR A 183 -6.95 17.25 4.92
C THR A 183 -6.95 17.39 6.43
N SER A 184 -7.50 16.40 7.16
CA SER A 184 -7.49 16.35 8.62
C SER A 184 -6.05 16.31 9.16
N ILE A 185 -5.20 15.46 8.57
CA ILE A 185 -3.78 15.36 8.93
C ILE A 185 -3.06 16.69 8.66
N SER A 186 -3.21 17.27 7.46
CA SER A 186 -2.60 18.55 7.08
C SER A 186 -3.05 19.68 8.03
N ASN A 187 -4.35 19.82 8.27
CA ASN A 187 -4.89 20.85 9.18
C ASN A 187 -4.39 20.71 10.62
N LYS A 188 -4.20 19.49 11.11
CA LYS A 188 -3.63 19.26 12.44
C LYS A 188 -2.15 19.66 12.48
N ILE A 189 -1.39 19.42 11.41
CA ILE A 189 0.00 19.88 11.28
C ILE A 189 0.07 21.41 11.18
N THR A 190 -0.76 22.03 10.34
CA THR A 190 -0.87 23.49 10.18
C THR A 190 -1.17 24.20 11.51
N ARG A 191 -1.98 23.60 12.38
CA ARG A 191 -2.26 24.12 13.74
C ARG A 191 -1.12 23.91 14.75
N GLY A 192 0.05 23.41 14.33
CA GLY A 192 1.17 23.12 15.22
C GLY A 192 0.92 21.92 16.14
N GLN A 193 0.11 20.95 15.69
CA GLN A 193 -0.32 19.78 16.47
C GLN A 193 0.17 18.45 15.86
N ALA A 194 1.22 18.45 15.05
CA ALA A 194 1.82 17.25 14.48
C ALA A 194 2.26 16.25 15.58
N HIS A 195 2.75 16.75 16.72
CA HIS A 195 3.10 15.94 17.90
C HIS A 195 1.91 15.20 18.54
N LEU A 196 0.67 15.63 18.24
CA LEU A 196 -0.58 15.01 18.70
C LEU A 196 -1.24 14.11 17.65
N LEU A 197 -0.65 13.97 16.46
CA LEU A 197 -1.17 13.06 15.44
C LEU A 197 -1.25 11.64 15.99
N SER A 198 -2.30 10.91 15.63
CA SER A 198 -2.49 9.49 15.86
C SER A 198 -2.94 8.81 14.58
N GLY A 199 -2.59 7.54 14.40
CA GLY A 199 -3.12 6.75 13.27
C GLY A 199 -4.63 6.48 13.37
N SER A 200 -5.20 6.70 14.55
CA SER A 200 -6.65 6.60 14.82
C SER A 200 -7.42 7.88 14.49
N ASP A 201 -6.74 8.98 14.13
CA ASP A 201 -7.41 10.27 13.87
C ASP A 201 -8.24 10.27 12.57
N THR A 202 -8.00 9.29 11.70
CA THR A 202 -8.52 9.22 10.33
C THR A 202 -9.15 7.86 10.03
N LYS A 203 -9.71 7.64 8.84
CA LYS A 203 -10.46 6.43 8.48
C LYS A 203 -9.64 5.44 7.66
N TYR A 204 -9.22 5.82 6.45
CA TYR A 204 -8.49 5.01 5.48
C TYR A 204 -7.01 5.37 5.38
N LEU A 205 -6.68 6.66 5.34
CA LEU A 205 -5.31 7.17 5.24
C LEU A 205 -4.83 7.65 6.62
N GLU A 206 -3.83 6.98 7.19
CA GLU A 206 -3.30 7.31 8.51
C GLU A 206 -1.90 7.94 8.48
N ALA A 207 -1.62 8.79 9.48
CA ALA A 207 -0.27 9.26 9.78
C ALA A 207 0.44 8.24 10.71
N SER A 208 1.04 7.20 10.13
CA SER A 208 1.72 6.12 10.86
C SER A 208 3.08 6.56 11.42
N THR A 209 3.44 6.18 12.65
CA THR A 209 4.79 6.45 13.19
C THR A 209 5.85 5.69 12.40
N LYS A 210 6.97 6.36 12.10
CA LYS A 210 8.12 5.77 11.43
C LYS A 210 9.34 5.77 12.35
N GLY A 211 10.19 4.74 12.18
CA GLY A 211 11.36 4.52 13.04
C GLY A 211 11.08 3.64 14.26
N ALA A 212 12.17 3.21 14.92
CA ALA A 212 12.12 2.41 16.13
C ALA A 212 11.64 3.23 17.35
N VAL A 213 11.36 2.55 18.46
CA VAL A 213 11.14 3.20 19.76
C VAL A 213 12.39 4.02 20.08
N GLY A 214 12.24 5.35 20.16
CA GLY A 214 13.37 6.28 20.35
C GLY A 214 13.86 7.00 19.10
N ALA A 215 13.19 6.86 17.94
CA ALA A 215 13.50 7.64 16.75
C ALA A 215 13.57 9.15 17.06
N ASN A 216 14.57 9.81 16.47
CA ASN A 216 14.80 11.24 16.61
C ASN A 216 13.51 11.98 16.30
N ARG A 217 13.09 12.81 17.26
CA ARG A 217 11.96 13.70 17.05
C ARG A 217 12.35 14.75 16.00
N VAL A 218 11.36 15.21 15.26
CA VAL A 218 11.52 16.21 14.21
C VAL A 218 10.77 17.47 14.61
N SER A 219 11.24 18.61 14.12
CA SER A 219 10.50 19.88 14.22
C SER A 219 9.17 19.79 13.46
N GLN A 220 8.22 20.63 13.85
CA GLN A 220 6.96 20.83 13.14
C GLN A 220 6.77 22.34 12.91
N PRO A 221 5.91 22.77 11.98
CA PRO A 221 5.59 24.19 11.83
C PRO A 221 4.72 24.66 13.00
N ASN A 222 4.72 25.98 13.24
CA ASN A 222 3.78 26.68 14.12
C ASN A 222 3.75 26.19 15.59
N ASN A 223 4.77 25.46 16.06
CA ASN A 223 4.94 25.04 17.45
C ASN A 223 6.37 24.54 17.71
N ASP A 224 6.97 24.92 18.85
CA ASP A 224 8.33 24.51 19.25
C ASP A 224 8.42 23.06 19.77
N ALA A 225 7.28 22.44 20.10
CA ALA A 225 7.25 21.04 20.51
C ALA A 225 7.83 20.15 19.39
N LEU A 226 8.57 19.10 19.75
CA LEU A 226 9.06 18.14 18.75
C LEU A 226 8.04 17.00 18.52
N ALA A 227 7.86 16.62 17.27
CA ALA A 227 6.94 15.56 16.84
C ALA A 227 7.66 14.25 16.54
N ARG A 228 6.93 13.12 16.58
CA ARG A 228 7.45 11.84 16.06
C ARG A 228 7.45 11.91 14.54
N PRO A 229 8.49 11.43 13.83
CA PRO A 229 8.41 11.30 12.38
C PRO A 229 7.28 10.34 12.00
N ARG A 230 6.45 10.74 11.04
CA ARG A 230 5.34 9.93 10.54
C ARG A 230 5.39 9.80 9.02
N GLY A 231 4.78 8.74 8.53
CA GLY A 231 4.54 8.52 7.12
C GLY A 231 3.08 8.19 6.85
N PHE A 232 2.57 8.62 5.70
CA PHE A 232 1.28 8.20 5.21
C PHE A 232 1.24 6.68 5.03
N ALA A 233 0.12 6.07 5.43
CA ALA A 233 -0.16 4.67 5.15
C ALA A 233 -1.66 4.44 4.95
N LEU A 234 -2.04 3.54 4.06
CA LEU A 234 -3.41 3.04 3.97
C LEU A 234 -3.61 1.96 5.03
N LYS A 235 -4.69 2.06 5.80
CA LYS A 235 -5.01 1.07 6.83
C LYS A 235 -5.25 -0.31 6.21
N ALA A 236 -4.88 -1.36 6.95
CA ALA A 236 -4.99 -2.74 6.49
C ALA A 236 -6.42 -3.12 6.07
N GLY A 237 -7.45 -2.61 6.75
CA GLY A 237 -8.85 -2.84 6.38
C GLY A 237 -9.19 -2.30 4.99
N PHE A 238 -8.76 -1.07 4.68
CA PHE A 238 -8.97 -0.47 3.35
C PHE A 238 -8.22 -1.25 2.26
N VAL A 239 -6.94 -1.57 2.48
CA VAL A 239 -6.15 -2.39 1.55
C VAL A 239 -6.79 -3.76 1.32
N THR A 240 -7.36 -4.36 2.37
CA THR A 240 -8.13 -5.61 2.29
C THR A 240 -9.34 -5.46 1.37
N SER A 241 -10.12 -4.40 1.53
CA SER A 241 -11.27 -4.11 0.68
C SER A 241 -10.83 -4.01 -0.79
N VAL A 242 -9.87 -3.12 -1.09
CA VAL A 242 -9.36 -2.89 -2.44
C VAL A 242 -8.90 -4.19 -3.11
N VAL A 243 -8.04 -4.98 -2.45
CA VAL A 243 -7.53 -6.23 -3.02
C VAL A 243 -8.67 -7.21 -3.33
N ASN A 244 -9.65 -7.38 -2.43
CA ASN A 244 -10.74 -8.32 -2.67
C ASN A 244 -11.69 -7.85 -3.79
N ARG A 245 -11.97 -6.55 -3.89
CA ARG A 245 -12.78 -5.96 -4.97
C ARG A 245 -12.16 -6.19 -6.35
N TYR A 246 -10.88 -5.87 -6.50
CA TYR A 246 -10.14 -6.13 -7.74
C TYR A 246 -10.04 -7.63 -8.07
N LEU A 247 -9.86 -8.51 -7.08
CA LEU A 247 -9.84 -9.96 -7.32
C LEU A 247 -11.19 -10.53 -7.77
N LYS A 248 -12.30 -9.87 -7.41
CA LYS A 248 -13.65 -10.21 -7.86
C LYS A 248 -13.98 -9.58 -9.23
N GLY A 249 -13.19 -8.62 -9.69
CA GLY A 249 -13.47 -7.84 -10.90
C GLY A 249 -14.61 -6.84 -10.71
N ASP A 250 -14.87 -6.42 -9.48
CA ASP A 250 -15.97 -5.51 -9.12
C ASP A 250 -15.46 -4.51 -8.07
N LEU A 251 -15.16 -3.28 -8.52
CA LEU A 251 -14.63 -2.20 -7.68
C LEU A 251 -15.68 -1.57 -6.76
N GLU A 252 -16.96 -1.79 -7.04
CA GLU A 252 -18.07 -1.35 -6.20
C GLU A 252 -18.55 -2.47 -5.29
N PHE A 253 -17.93 -3.66 -5.36
CA PHE A 253 -18.34 -4.82 -4.57
C PHE A 253 -18.39 -4.48 -3.07
N VAL A 254 -19.58 -4.68 -2.50
CA VAL A 254 -19.85 -4.63 -1.07
C VAL A 254 -20.24 -6.04 -0.63
N GLU A 255 -19.69 -6.52 0.49
CA GLU A 255 -20.13 -7.81 1.03
C GLU A 255 -21.63 -7.70 1.42
N PRO A 256 -22.47 -8.71 1.09
CA PRO A 256 -23.90 -8.65 1.35
C PRO A 256 -24.29 -8.39 2.82
N ASP A 257 -23.42 -8.78 3.76
CA ASP A 257 -23.58 -8.60 5.21
C ASP A 257 -22.90 -7.33 5.76
N ALA A 258 -22.37 -6.45 4.89
CA ALA A 258 -21.70 -5.21 5.28
C ALA A 258 -22.09 -4.03 4.36
N PRO A 259 -23.37 -3.61 4.34
CA PRO A 259 -23.82 -2.52 3.48
C PRO A 259 -23.04 -1.23 3.76
N LEU A 260 -22.82 -0.43 2.70
CA LEU A 260 -22.17 0.86 2.83
C LEU A 260 -23.00 1.78 3.71
N ALA A 261 -22.35 2.39 4.69
CA ALA A 261 -23.01 3.37 5.55
C ALA A 261 -23.34 4.66 4.77
N ILE A 262 -22.57 5.01 3.74
CA ILE A 262 -22.80 6.18 2.89
C ILE A 262 -22.55 5.77 1.44
N THR A 263 -23.49 6.08 0.55
CA THR A 263 -23.44 5.71 -0.88
C THR A 263 -23.23 6.91 -1.80
N ASP A 264 -23.59 8.12 -1.34
CA ASP A 264 -23.39 9.35 -2.09
C ASP A 264 -22.13 10.08 -1.60
N ALA A 265 -21.16 10.23 -2.49
CA ALA A 265 -19.91 10.92 -2.16
C ALA A 265 -20.11 12.43 -1.94
N SER A 266 -21.14 13.03 -2.53
CA SER A 266 -21.42 14.47 -2.35
C SER A 266 -21.82 14.81 -0.92
N GLU A 267 -22.47 13.88 -0.21
CA GLU A 267 -22.75 14.05 1.22
C GLU A 267 -21.44 14.17 2.02
N ILE A 268 -20.45 13.33 1.70
CA ILE A 268 -19.13 13.31 2.37
C ILE A 268 -18.36 14.60 2.08
N GLU A 269 -18.37 15.05 0.82
CA GLU A 269 -17.74 16.32 0.43
C GLU A 269 -18.34 17.52 1.17
N GLU A 270 -19.67 17.56 1.32
CA GLU A 270 -20.38 18.68 1.96
C GLU A 270 -20.23 18.69 3.49
N LYS A 271 -20.43 17.54 4.14
CA LYS A 271 -20.61 17.45 5.60
C LYS A 271 -19.47 16.73 6.32
N GLY A 272 -18.68 15.92 5.61
CA GLY A 272 -17.70 15.00 6.20
C GLY A 272 -18.34 13.70 6.68
N PHE A 273 -17.57 12.60 6.63
CA PHE A 273 -18.06 11.25 6.89
C PHE A 273 -18.68 11.11 8.28
N ASP A 274 -17.98 11.57 9.32
CA ASP A 274 -18.40 11.37 10.71
C ASP A 274 -19.71 12.11 11.03
N ALA A 275 -19.88 13.31 10.48
CA ALA A 275 -21.09 14.11 10.70
C ALA A 275 -22.34 13.42 10.13
N ILE A 276 -22.23 12.84 8.93
CA ILE A 276 -23.33 12.09 8.28
C ILE A 276 -23.70 10.86 9.09
N ILE A 277 -22.70 10.12 9.59
CA ILE A 277 -22.96 8.96 10.44
C ILE A 277 -23.69 9.39 11.71
N ILE A 278 -23.22 10.45 12.39
CA ILE A 278 -23.86 10.95 13.61
C ILE A 278 -25.30 11.40 13.35
N GLU A 279 -25.54 12.15 12.27
CA GLU A 279 -26.88 12.64 11.87
C GLU A 279 -27.87 11.48 11.70
N ARG A 280 -27.44 10.33 11.18
CA ARG A 280 -28.28 9.13 11.06
C ARG A 280 -28.72 8.55 12.41
N PHE A 281 -27.93 8.75 13.46
CA PHE A 281 -28.26 8.29 14.81
C PHE A 281 -29.11 9.30 15.60
N ASP A 282 -29.23 10.56 15.15
CA ASP A 282 -29.95 11.61 15.89
C ASP A 282 -31.40 11.25 16.18
N SER A 283 -32.07 10.57 15.25
CA SER A 283 -33.48 10.16 15.41
C SER A 283 -33.70 9.12 16.51
N PHE A 284 -32.63 8.46 16.98
CA PHE A 284 -32.64 7.44 18.03
C PHE A 284 -32.14 7.97 19.37
N VAL A 285 -31.64 9.20 19.44
CA VAL A 285 -31.15 9.81 20.68
C VAL A 285 -32.28 9.92 21.70
N ARG A 286 -32.02 9.48 22.94
CA ARG A 286 -32.97 9.42 24.09
C ARG A 286 -34.07 8.35 23.99
N LEU A 287 -34.03 7.47 22.98
CA LEU A 287 -34.90 6.30 22.96
C LEU A 287 -34.31 5.16 23.80
N ASN A 288 -35.17 4.36 24.41
CA ASN A 288 -34.79 3.06 24.97
C ASN A 288 -34.70 1.98 23.86
N VAL A 289 -34.26 0.78 24.23
CA VAL A 289 -34.03 -0.31 23.26
C VAL A 289 -35.33 -0.72 22.58
N GLU A 290 -36.43 -0.82 23.33
CA GLU A 290 -37.75 -1.19 22.80
C GLU A 290 -38.29 -0.14 21.80
N GLU A 291 -38.05 1.14 22.07
CA GLU A 291 -38.41 2.26 21.21
C GLU A 291 -37.59 2.32 19.92
N ILE A 292 -36.31 1.90 19.98
CA ILE A 292 -35.47 1.75 18.79
C ILE A 292 -35.94 0.55 17.97
N GLU A 293 -36.19 -0.60 18.60
CA GLU A 293 -36.66 -1.82 17.94
C GLU A 293 -37.99 -1.59 17.20
N ALA A 294 -38.90 -0.82 17.78
CA ALA A 294 -40.16 -0.44 17.12
C ALA A 294 -40.00 0.43 15.86
N ARG A 295 -38.79 0.93 15.57
CA ARG A 295 -38.48 1.82 14.43
C ARG A 295 -37.61 1.18 13.35
N LEU A 296 -37.01 0.02 13.63
CA LEU A 296 -36.20 -0.75 12.67
C LEU A 296 -37.07 -1.78 11.93
#